data_AF-A0A917AHH3-F1
#
_entry.id   AF-A0A917AHH3-F1
#
_cell.length_a   1.000
_cell.length_b   1.000
_cell.length_c   1.000
_cell.angle_alpha   90.00
_cell.angle_beta   90.00
_cell.angle_gamma   90.00
#
_symmetry.space_group_name_H-M   'P 1'
#
loop_
_entity.id
_entity.type
_entity.pdbx_description
1 polymer ?
#
loop_
_entity_poly.entity_id
_entity_poly.type
_entity_poly.pdbx_seq_one_letter_code
_entity_poly.pdbx_strand_id
1 'polypeptide(L)'
;MLLDVKFQGNGIAIFHATGGELHANSLERLEELCDVMQRQGKIGIILELSGLRRVSAGGLAALVELVSLRRDQEIGICSPPEKLLRLIEQLGLYRGLPIYKDLPNALRSSQFKRCHLRGLRCVVFCSSQSRGILDQAGPSEMLDVLGKPLIHRVLDGLADYGCSITYLKPGRNARRLASYLSGEQVIGQSQFLLGAEMGAASEELGSLLRHLVDSQISGQDDLLILPGDQLNTADLGAFVEHHKDSRADLSVMVTEEGTNGAPSDQDMDLWEPSGIMIRPELIPHLPTDGCQSLSELACFLRRKKRKVAVYRAGARLLHVNSVTSYQHVLTSLMTSPIDGVLPFGTAAEAGIWHGAGSRVSARAKITGPVFIGDGAEVPRNVRLIGPVVIGAGVKIPSRTLVRNSIILSDQTLETGALVDGKLVLNDRQLSLSAPAAPRHLLTIPHEIPELDVLQEPQEKLA
;
A
#
# COMPACT_ATOMS: atom_id res chain seq x y z
N MET A 1 -3.76 26.86 -29.60
CA MET A 1 -2.95 26.31 -28.49
C MET A 1 -1.95 25.30 -29.04
N LEU A 2 -0.67 25.37 -28.66
CA LEU A 2 0.30 24.29 -28.84
C LEU A 2 0.34 23.46 -27.55
N LEU A 3 0.48 22.14 -27.70
CA LEU A 3 0.60 21.21 -26.58
C LEU A 3 1.90 20.44 -26.77
N ASP A 4 2.81 20.60 -25.82
CA ASP A 4 4.07 19.88 -25.77
C ASP A 4 3.98 18.78 -24.74
N VAL A 5 4.38 17.56 -25.11
CA VAL A 5 4.47 16.45 -24.17
C VAL A 5 5.71 16.67 -23.31
N LYS A 6 5.51 16.90 -22.01
CA LYS A 6 6.65 17.07 -21.07
C LYS A 6 7.03 15.78 -20.37
N PHE A 7 6.07 14.89 -20.12
CA PHE A 7 6.29 13.68 -19.35
C PHE A 7 5.33 12.57 -19.78
N GLN A 8 5.85 11.34 -19.83
CA GLN A 8 5.07 10.12 -20.09
C GLN A 8 5.45 9.09 -19.03
N GLY A 9 4.55 8.86 -18.08
CA GLY A 9 4.68 7.83 -17.04
C GLY A 9 3.88 6.58 -17.40
N ASN A 10 3.85 5.58 -16.53
CA ASN A 10 2.97 4.43 -16.68
C ASN A 10 1.51 4.86 -16.56
N GLY A 11 0.76 4.60 -17.62
CA GLY A 11 -0.66 4.94 -17.70
C GLY A 11 -0.97 6.43 -17.85
N ILE A 12 -0.06 7.37 -17.57
CA ILE A 12 -0.35 8.82 -17.56
C ILE A 12 0.50 9.59 -18.58
N ALA A 13 -0.14 10.48 -19.35
CA ALA A 13 0.50 11.46 -20.22
C ALA A 13 0.27 12.89 -19.69
N ILE A 14 1.33 13.72 -19.69
CA ILE A 14 1.26 15.09 -19.20
C ILE A 14 1.57 16.05 -20.35
N PHE A 15 0.56 16.83 -20.73
CA PHE A 15 0.65 17.82 -21.80
C PHE A 15 0.74 19.21 -21.21
N HIS A 16 1.75 19.96 -21.63
CA HIS A 16 1.92 21.35 -21.25
C HIS A 16 1.42 22.26 -22.35
N ALA A 17 0.45 23.11 -22.03
CA ALA A 17 -0.03 24.12 -22.95
C ALA A 17 0.98 25.26 -23.04
N THR A 18 1.51 25.50 -24.24
CA THR A 18 2.48 26.58 -24.50
C THR A 18 1.83 27.70 -25.30
N GLY A 19 2.05 28.94 -24.83
CA GLY A 19 1.83 30.20 -25.55
C GLY A 19 0.62 30.21 -26.49
N GLY A 20 -0.58 30.51 -25.98
CA GLY A 20 -1.75 30.63 -26.82
C GLY A 20 -3.06 30.87 -26.08
N GLU A 21 -4.14 30.84 -26.85
CA GLU A 21 -5.52 30.85 -26.36
C GLU A 21 -6.19 29.49 -26.59
N LEU A 22 -7.10 29.11 -25.67
CA LEU A 22 -7.97 27.95 -25.79
C LEU A 22 -9.35 28.36 -26.31
N HIS A 23 -9.76 27.76 -27.43
CA HIS A 23 -11.02 28.03 -28.16
C HIS A 23 -11.78 26.74 -28.46
N ALA A 24 -13.04 26.85 -28.88
CA ALA A 24 -13.92 25.71 -29.20
C ALA A 24 -13.26 24.71 -30.17
N ASN A 25 -12.61 25.20 -31.23
CA ASN A 25 -11.92 24.36 -32.23
C ASN A 25 -10.69 23.60 -31.67
N SER A 26 -10.34 23.78 -30.39
CA SER A 26 -9.28 23.00 -29.75
C SER A 26 -9.74 21.60 -29.38
N LEU A 27 -11.06 21.33 -29.36
CA LEU A 27 -11.63 20.03 -29.02
C LEU A 27 -11.12 18.92 -29.94
N GLU A 28 -11.23 19.10 -31.26
CA GLU A 28 -10.80 18.12 -32.26
C GLU A 28 -9.33 17.70 -32.06
N ARG A 29 -8.44 18.69 -31.84
CA ARG A 29 -7.03 18.42 -31.57
C ARG A 29 -6.80 17.71 -30.23
N LEU A 30 -7.58 18.04 -29.19
CA LEU A 30 -7.47 17.38 -27.89
C LEU A 30 -7.96 15.93 -27.98
N GLU A 31 -9.02 15.66 -28.73
CA GLU A 31 -9.52 14.31 -29.00
C GLU A 31 -8.51 13.47 -29.78
N GLU A 32 -7.90 14.01 -30.84
CA GLU A 32 -6.83 13.34 -31.57
C GLU A 32 -5.66 12.96 -30.65
N LEU A 33 -5.27 13.86 -29.75
CA LEU A 33 -4.22 13.58 -28.76
C LEU A 33 -4.63 12.46 -27.80
N CYS A 34 -5.87 12.49 -27.32
CA CYS A 34 -6.42 11.44 -26.46
C CYS A 34 -6.37 10.08 -27.15
N ASP A 35 -6.76 10.00 -28.43
CA ASP A 35 -6.74 8.78 -29.22
C ASP A 35 -5.32 8.25 -29.43
N VAL A 36 -4.35 9.13 -29.72
CA VAL A 36 -2.94 8.75 -29.86
C VAL A 36 -2.42 8.19 -28.54
N MET A 37 -2.73 8.84 -27.41
CA MET A 37 -2.34 8.40 -26.08
C MET A 37 -3.00 7.07 -25.70
N GLN A 38 -4.28 6.89 -26.04
CA GLN A 38 -5.02 5.65 -25.80
C GLN A 38 -4.38 4.48 -26.53
N ARG A 39 -4.00 4.65 -27.81
CA ARG A 39 -3.28 3.63 -28.60
C ARG A 39 -1.90 3.31 -28.02
N GLN A 40 -1.30 4.24 -27.28
CA GLN A 40 -0.04 4.04 -26.54
C GLN A 40 -0.27 3.45 -25.13
N GLY A 41 -1.49 3.04 -24.80
CA GLY A 41 -1.85 2.48 -23.49
C GLY A 41 -1.89 3.50 -22.36
N LYS A 42 -1.96 4.79 -22.68
CA LYS A 42 -2.13 5.85 -21.68
C LYS A 42 -3.62 6.06 -21.44
N ILE A 43 -4.01 5.90 -20.19
CA ILE A 43 -5.37 5.96 -19.69
C ILE A 43 -5.62 7.20 -18.83
N GLY A 44 -4.57 7.89 -18.40
CA GLY A 44 -4.62 9.16 -17.70
C GLY A 44 -4.00 10.27 -18.54
N ILE A 45 -4.64 11.43 -18.57
CA ILE A 45 -4.18 12.61 -19.29
C ILE A 45 -4.28 13.82 -18.37
N ILE A 46 -3.15 14.47 -18.12
CA ILE A 46 -3.08 15.74 -17.39
C ILE A 46 -2.78 16.86 -18.37
N LEU A 47 -3.69 17.84 -18.43
CA LEU A 47 -3.53 19.08 -19.19
C LEU A 47 -3.01 20.17 -18.26
N GLU A 48 -1.71 20.47 -18.34
CA GLU A 48 -1.04 21.50 -17.57
C GLU A 48 -1.17 22.86 -18.29
N LEU A 49 -2.02 23.73 -17.73
CA LEU A 49 -2.50 24.95 -18.38
C LEU A 49 -1.77 26.23 -17.94
N SER A 50 -0.74 26.15 -17.09
CA SER A 50 0.01 27.32 -16.61
C SER A 50 0.61 28.19 -17.71
N GLY A 51 0.89 27.64 -18.90
CA GLY A 51 1.44 28.39 -20.03
C GLY A 51 0.39 29.08 -20.94
N LEU A 52 -0.91 28.97 -20.64
CA LEU A 52 -1.97 29.64 -21.40
C LEU A 52 -2.08 31.14 -21.09
N ARG A 53 -2.26 31.96 -22.13
CA ARG A 53 -2.45 33.41 -21.99
C ARG A 53 -3.93 33.78 -21.79
N ARG A 54 -4.84 33.05 -22.44
CA ARG A 54 -6.28 33.31 -22.38
C ARG A 54 -7.08 32.02 -22.57
N VAL A 55 -8.25 31.97 -21.95
CA VAL A 55 -9.25 30.92 -22.19
C VAL A 55 -10.56 31.60 -22.51
N SER A 56 -11.16 31.23 -23.65
CA SER A 56 -12.49 31.70 -24.04
C SER A 56 -13.59 30.81 -23.46
N ALA A 57 -14.84 31.29 -23.40
CA ALA A 57 -15.97 30.46 -22.97
C ALA A 57 -16.12 29.20 -23.84
N GLY A 58 -15.89 29.31 -25.15
CA GLY A 58 -15.85 28.16 -26.06
C GLY A 58 -14.69 27.20 -25.78
N GLY A 59 -13.54 27.70 -25.31
CA GLY A 59 -12.43 26.85 -24.87
C GLY A 59 -12.74 26.08 -23.58
N LEU A 60 -13.43 26.71 -22.63
CA LEU A 60 -13.94 26.01 -21.45
C LEU A 60 -14.98 24.95 -21.82
N ALA A 61 -15.92 25.27 -22.74
CA ALA A 61 -16.89 24.31 -23.25
C ALA A 61 -16.19 23.09 -23.88
N ALA A 62 -15.14 23.30 -24.67
CA ALA A 62 -14.33 22.22 -25.23
C ALA A 62 -13.69 21.33 -24.15
N LEU A 63 -13.21 21.89 -23.03
CA LEU A 63 -12.67 21.07 -21.93
C LEU A 63 -13.76 20.23 -21.25
N VAL A 64 -14.94 20.82 -21.00
CA VAL A 64 -16.07 20.10 -20.41
C VAL A 64 -16.53 18.96 -21.33
N GLU A 65 -16.62 19.25 -22.62
CA GLU A 65 -17.02 18.29 -23.64
C GLU A 65 -16.01 17.16 -23.76
N LEU A 66 -14.71 17.45 -23.80
CA LEU A 66 -13.63 16.45 -23.82
C LEU A 66 -13.74 15.46 -22.65
N VAL A 67 -13.83 15.99 -21.42
CA VAL A 67 -13.96 15.17 -20.20
C VAL A 67 -15.24 14.32 -20.23
N SER A 68 -16.32 14.84 -20.82
CA SER A 68 -17.60 14.13 -20.93
C SER A 68 -17.60 13.02 -21.99
N LEU A 69 -16.88 13.23 -23.10
CA LEU A 69 -16.77 12.29 -24.22
C LEU A 69 -15.80 11.15 -23.92
N ARG A 70 -14.67 11.41 -23.24
CA ARG A 70 -13.62 10.43 -22.97
C ARG A 70 -13.80 9.74 -21.62
N ARG A 71 -14.85 8.93 -21.47
CA ARG A 71 -15.15 8.19 -20.23
C ARG A 71 -14.21 7.01 -19.95
N ASP A 72 -13.43 6.63 -20.95
CA ASP A 72 -12.48 5.53 -20.92
C ASP A 72 -11.07 5.97 -20.47
N GLN A 73 -10.80 7.28 -20.45
CA GLN A 73 -9.58 7.90 -19.97
C GLN A 73 -9.86 8.88 -18.82
N GLU A 74 -8.97 8.91 -17.85
CA GLU A 74 -8.98 9.87 -16.76
C GLU A 74 -8.35 11.20 -17.21
N ILE A 75 -9.15 12.25 -17.32
CA ILE A 75 -8.68 13.58 -17.77
C ILE A 75 -8.70 14.57 -16.60
N GLY A 76 -7.62 15.32 -16.45
CA GLY A 76 -7.44 16.30 -15.38
C GLY A 76 -6.81 17.58 -15.88
N ILE A 77 -7.28 18.71 -15.33
CA ILE A 77 -6.81 20.05 -15.66
C ILE A 77 -5.94 20.55 -14.51
N CYS A 78 -4.72 20.96 -14.83
CA CYS A 78 -3.72 21.33 -13.84
C CYS A 78 -3.28 22.78 -14.02
N SER A 79 -3.07 23.47 -12.89
CA SER A 79 -2.67 24.88 -12.80
C SER A 79 -3.45 25.81 -13.76
N PRO A 80 -4.79 25.79 -13.74
CA PRO A 80 -5.57 26.66 -14.61
C PRO A 80 -5.32 28.14 -14.30
N PRO A 81 -5.28 29.04 -15.31
CA PRO A 81 -5.20 30.47 -15.08
C PRO A 81 -6.37 30.99 -14.23
N GLU A 82 -6.16 31.99 -13.36
CA GLU A 82 -7.20 32.52 -12.46
C GLU A 82 -8.50 32.92 -13.18
N LYS A 83 -8.40 33.49 -14.39
CA LYS A 83 -9.57 33.85 -15.18
C LYS A 83 -10.44 32.65 -15.52
N LEU A 84 -9.82 31.49 -15.77
CA LEU A 84 -10.53 30.24 -16.02
C LEU A 84 -11.21 29.74 -14.74
N LEU A 85 -10.51 29.79 -13.59
CA LEU A 85 -11.11 29.42 -12.29
C LEU A 85 -12.35 30.26 -11.97
N ARG A 86 -12.29 31.59 -12.17
CA ARG A 86 -13.45 32.48 -11.97
C ARG A 86 -14.60 32.16 -12.92
N LEU A 87 -14.32 31.82 -14.17
CA LEU A 87 -15.35 31.46 -15.14
C LEU A 87 -16.03 30.13 -14.76
N ILE A 88 -15.25 29.15 -14.30
CA ILE A 88 -15.76 27.86 -13.80
C ILE A 88 -16.62 28.08 -12.56
N GLU A 89 -16.24 29.01 -11.68
CA GLU A 89 -17.01 29.41 -10.51
C GLU A 89 -18.37 29.99 -10.89
N GLN A 90 -18.36 30.99 -11.77
CA GLN A 90 -19.56 31.68 -12.23
C GLN A 90 -20.56 30.74 -12.90
N LEU A 91 -20.06 29.71 -13.59
CA LEU A 91 -20.88 28.74 -14.31
C LEU A 91 -21.21 27.48 -13.47
N GLY A 92 -20.69 27.36 -12.24
CA GLY A 92 -20.95 26.22 -11.35
C GLY A 92 -20.37 24.88 -11.85
N LEU A 93 -19.29 24.90 -12.63
CA LEU A 93 -18.77 23.72 -13.34
C LEU A 93 -17.80 22.83 -12.53
N TYR A 94 -17.62 23.11 -11.23
CA TYR A 94 -16.67 22.38 -10.37
C TYR A 94 -16.91 20.87 -10.27
N ARG A 95 -18.15 20.41 -10.48
CA ARG A 95 -18.48 18.98 -10.43
C ARG A 95 -18.18 18.24 -11.74
N GLY A 96 -18.02 18.95 -12.85
CA GLY A 96 -17.84 18.36 -14.19
C GLY A 96 -16.41 18.39 -14.70
N LEU A 97 -15.49 19.08 -14.02
CA LEU A 97 -14.10 19.23 -14.42
C LEU A 97 -13.16 18.88 -13.27
N PRO A 98 -12.32 17.84 -13.41
CA PRO A 98 -11.27 17.55 -12.43
C PRO A 98 -10.17 18.59 -12.52
N ILE A 99 -10.10 19.47 -11.53
CA ILE A 99 -9.18 20.61 -11.50
C ILE A 99 -8.22 20.47 -10.33
N TYR A 100 -6.94 20.64 -10.63
CA TYR A 100 -5.84 20.52 -9.69
C TYR A 100 -5.03 21.81 -9.64
N LYS A 101 -4.57 22.14 -8.44
CA LYS A 101 -3.74 23.33 -8.19
C LYS A 101 -2.41 23.24 -8.94
N ASP A 102 -1.78 22.06 -8.90
CA ASP A 102 -0.46 21.79 -9.46
C ASP A 102 -0.31 20.29 -9.75
N LEU A 103 0.76 19.96 -10.48
CA LEU A 103 0.99 18.62 -11.00
C LEU A 103 1.19 17.57 -9.89
N PRO A 104 1.96 17.84 -8.82
CA PRO A 104 2.05 16.92 -7.69
C PRO A 104 0.69 16.60 -7.05
N ASN A 105 -0.21 17.58 -6.91
CA ASN A 105 -1.56 17.33 -6.39
C ASN A 105 -2.41 16.48 -7.35
N ALA A 106 -2.28 16.68 -8.66
CA ALA A 106 -2.96 15.85 -9.66
C ALA A 106 -2.50 14.39 -9.57
N LEU A 107 -1.18 14.14 -9.58
CA LEU A 107 -0.59 12.80 -9.53
C LEU A 107 -0.92 12.06 -8.22
N ARG A 108 -1.05 12.77 -7.09
CA ARG A 108 -1.44 12.18 -5.80
C ARG A 108 -2.94 11.90 -5.67
N SER A 109 -3.76 12.42 -6.57
CA SER A 109 -5.21 12.21 -6.52
C SER A 109 -5.58 10.77 -6.85
N SER A 110 -6.66 10.26 -6.25
CA SER A 110 -7.15 8.90 -6.52
C SER A 110 -7.47 8.67 -8.00
N GLN A 111 -7.86 9.72 -8.73
CA GLN A 111 -8.13 9.66 -10.17
C GLN A 111 -6.90 9.18 -10.95
N PHE A 112 -5.74 9.80 -10.72
CA PHE A 112 -4.52 9.50 -11.43
C PHE A 112 -3.71 8.36 -10.82
N LYS A 113 -3.75 8.19 -9.49
CA LYS A 113 -3.13 7.03 -8.83
C LYS A 113 -3.58 5.71 -9.46
N ARG A 114 -4.88 5.60 -9.78
CA ARG A 114 -5.48 4.43 -10.42
C ARG A 114 -4.98 4.12 -11.83
N CYS A 115 -4.28 5.05 -12.46
CA CYS A 115 -3.74 4.82 -13.79
C CYS A 115 -2.46 3.96 -13.78
N HIS A 116 -1.77 3.85 -12.65
CA HIS A 116 -0.43 3.27 -12.61
C HIS A 116 -0.40 1.74 -12.70
N LEU A 117 -1.36 1.04 -12.05
CA LEU A 117 -1.42 -0.43 -12.06
C LEU A 117 -2.60 -0.99 -12.85
N ARG A 118 -3.34 -0.16 -13.58
CA ARG A 118 -4.46 -0.64 -14.40
C ARG A 118 -3.96 -1.56 -15.51
N GLY A 119 -4.52 -2.77 -15.54
CA GLY A 119 -4.11 -3.84 -16.44
C GLY A 119 -2.85 -4.60 -16.01
N LEU A 120 -2.16 -4.16 -14.95
CA LEU A 120 -1.01 -4.87 -14.42
C LEU A 120 -1.47 -6.07 -13.57
N ARG A 121 -0.79 -7.20 -13.73
CA ARG A 121 -1.05 -8.40 -12.96
C ARG A 121 -0.28 -8.33 -11.66
N CYS A 122 -1.01 -8.27 -10.56
CA CYS A 122 -0.45 -8.16 -9.22
C CYS A 122 -0.62 -9.49 -8.47
N VAL A 123 0.44 -9.93 -7.81
CA VAL A 123 0.48 -11.14 -7.00
C VAL A 123 0.85 -10.74 -5.58
N VAL A 124 0.09 -11.23 -4.60
CA VAL A 124 0.40 -11.07 -3.19
C VAL A 124 0.70 -12.43 -2.58
N PHE A 125 1.92 -12.61 -2.09
CA PHE A 125 2.32 -13.83 -1.40
C PHE A 125 1.86 -13.80 0.05
N CYS A 126 0.98 -14.76 0.39
CA CYS A 126 0.42 -14.91 1.73
C CYS A 126 1.02 -16.17 2.39
N SER A 127 2.35 -16.18 2.51
CA SER A 127 3.13 -17.30 3.04
C SER A 127 3.92 -16.94 4.29
N SER A 128 3.67 -15.76 4.86
CA SER A 128 4.41 -15.29 6.02
C SER A 128 4.12 -16.12 7.27
N GLN A 129 5.09 -16.13 8.19
CA GLN A 129 4.95 -16.77 9.50
C GLN A 129 5.14 -15.73 10.59
N SER A 130 4.05 -15.35 11.25
CA SER A 130 4.14 -14.74 12.58
C SER A 130 4.67 -15.77 13.57
N ARG A 131 5.64 -15.40 14.41
CA ARG A 131 6.18 -16.31 15.44
C ARG A 131 5.55 -16.09 16.81
N GLY A 132 5.57 -17.14 17.63
CA GLY A 132 5.21 -17.08 19.04
C GLY A 132 3.70 -16.90 19.24
N ILE A 133 3.31 -15.96 20.09
CA ILE A 133 1.89 -15.79 20.47
C ILE A 133 1.02 -15.28 19.30
N LEU A 134 1.60 -14.57 18.34
CA LEU A 134 0.84 -14.02 17.21
C LEU A 134 0.33 -15.12 16.27
N ASP A 135 1.05 -16.24 16.15
CA ASP A 135 0.58 -17.40 15.37
C ASP A 135 -0.73 -17.98 15.92
N GLN A 136 -1.00 -17.76 17.22
CA GLN A 136 -2.26 -18.15 17.86
C GLN A 136 -3.42 -17.23 17.48
N ALA A 137 -3.15 -15.97 17.11
CA ALA A 137 -4.14 -15.04 16.60
C ALA A 137 -4.45 -15.27 15.10
N GLY A 138 -3.53 -15.93 14.39
CA GLY A 138 -3.70 -16.31 12.99
C GLY A 138 -2.50 -15.93 12.12
N PRO A 139 -2.57 -16.20 10.80
CA PRO A 139 -1.58 -15.71 9.83
C PRO A 139 -1.41 -14.19 9.94
N SER A 140 -0.19 -13.67 9.73
CA SER A 140 0.09 -12.22 9.79
C SER A 140 -0.85 -11.41 8.90
N GLU A 141 -1.19 -11.95 7.73
CA GLU A 141 -2.08 -11.35 6.75
C GLU A 141 -3.51 -11.14 7.30
N MET A 142 -3.92 -11.94 8.29
CA MET A 142 -5.24 -11.88 8.91
C MET A 142 -5.27 -11.04 10.20
N LEU A 143 -4.11 -10.59 10.70
CA LEU A 143 -4.06 -9.78 11.92
C LEU A 143 -4.72 -8.42 11.72
N ASP A 144 -5.46 -7.97 12.74
CA ASP A 144 -6.18 -6.71 12.72
C ASP A 144 -5.20 -5.52 12.76
N VAL A 145 -5.25 -4.68 11.73
CA VAL A 145 -4.48 -3.44 11.71
C VAL A 145 -5.44 -2.27 11.85
N LEU A 146 -5.79 -1.95 13.11
CA LEU A 146 -6.69 -0.86 13.50
C LEU A 146 -8.08 -0.96 12.85
N GLY A 147 -8.76 -2.07 13.11
CA GLY A 147 -10.14 -2.38 12.69
C GLY A 147 -10.26 -2.97 11.29
N LYS A 148 -9.15 -3.24 10.61
CA LYS A 148 -9.16 -3.85 9.28
C LYS A 148 -7.95 -4.78 9.12
N PRO A 149 -8.14 -6.05 8.72
CA PRO A 149 -7.03 -7.00 8.60
C PRO A 149 -5.98 -6.60 7.57
N LEU A 150 -4.73 -6.98 7.82
CA LEU A 150 -3.57 -6.56 7.02
C LEU A 150 -3.74 -6.86 5.52
N ILE A 151 -4.24 -8.03 5.14
CA ILE A 151 -4.44 -8.39 3.73
C ILE A 151 -5.45 -7.47 3.04
N HIS A 152 -6.48 -7.01 3.76
CA HIS A 152 -7.42 -6.06 3.19
C HIS A 152 -6.77 -4.68 3.01
N ARG A 153 -5.84 -4.29 3.89
CA ARG A 153 -5.06 -3.04 3.74
C ARG A 153 -4.15 -3.09 2.51
N VAL A 154 -3.49 -4.23 2.28
CA VAL A 154 -2.63 -4.46 1.10
C VAL A 154 -3.48 -4.40 -0.18
N LEU A 155 -4.63 -5.06 -0.18
CA LEU A 155 -5.55 -5.08 -1.33
C LEU A 155 -6.18 -3.71 -1.61
N ASP A 156 -6.59 -2.96 -0.58
CA ASP A 156 -7.03 -1.57 -0.74
C ASP A 156 -5.93 -0.72 -1.38
N GLY A 157 -4.68 -0.85 -0.91
CA GLY A 157 -3.54 -0.14 -1.45
C GLY A 157 -3.35 -0.42 -2.94
N LEU A 158 -3.40 -1.70 -3.35
CA LEU A 158 -3.33 -2.07 -4.77
C LEU A 158 -4.52 -1.54 -5.58
N ALA A 159 -5.73 -1.57 -5.02
CA ALA A 159 -6.93 -1.03 -5.65
C ALA A 159 -6.85 0.49 -5.84
N ASP A 160 -6.25 1.21 -4.89
CA ASP A 160 -6.03 2.66 -4.97
C ASP A 160 -5.07 3.05 -6.10
N TYR A 161 -4.14 2.17 -6.44
CA TYR A 161 -3.29 2.29 -7.64
C TYR A 161 -3.93 1.71 -8.91
N GLY A 162 -5.17 1.24 -8.83
CA GLY A 162 -6.00 0.81 -9.96
C GLY A 162 -5.80 -0.64 -10.39
N CYS A 163 -5.19 -1.47 -9.54
CA CYS A 163 -5.23 -2.90 -9.75
C CYS A 163 -6.66 -3.40 -9.58
N SER A 164 -7.21 -4.04 -10.62
CA SER A 164 -8.58 -4.55 -10.62
C SER A 164 -8.70 -6.02 -10.23
N ILE A 165 -7.63 -6.80 -10.42
CA ILE A 165 -7.56 -8.22 -10.11
C ILE A 165 -6.21 -8.50 -9.47
N THR A 166 -6.24 -8.96 -8.22
CA THR A 166 -5.04 -9.38 -7.49
C THR A 166 -5.05 -10.89 -7.26
N TYR A 167 -3.94 -11.57 -7.54
CA TYR A 167 -3.78 -12.98 -7.28
C TYR A 167 -3.18 -13.18 -5.89
N LEU A 168 -3.95 -13.79 -5.00
CA LEU A 168 -3.47 -14.16 -3.67
C LEU A 168 -2.89 -15.56 -3.76
N LYS A 169 -1.59 -15.70 -3.52
CA LYS A 169 -0.96 -17.02 -3.47
C LYS A 169 -0.68 -17.39 -2.01
N PRO A 170 -1.56 -18.19 -1.40
CA PRO A 170 -1.32 -18.65 -0.04
C PRO A 170 -0.25 -19.73 0.00
N GLY A 171 0.60 -19.67 1.03
CA GLY A 171 1.50 -20.76 1.39
C GLY A 171 0.80 -21.79 2.28
N ARG A 172 1.45 -22.20 3.38
CA ARG A 172 0.90 -23.13 4.39
C ARG A 172 -0.46 -22.75 4.95
N ASN A 173 -0.78 -21.45 4.95
CA ASN A 173 -1.99 -20.90 5.52
C ASN A 173 -3.19 -20.92 4.55
N ALA A 174 -3.09 -21.59 3.41
CA ALA A 174 -4.11 -21.62 2.37
C ALA A 174 -5.51 -21.96 2.89
N ARG A 175 -5.66 -23.03 3.65
CA ARG A 175 -6.93 -23.42 4.28
C ARG A 175 -7.55 -22.33 5.15
N ARG A 176 -6.75 -21.69 6.00
CA ARG A 176 -7.21 -20.62 6.91
C ARG A 176 -7.59 -19.37 6.15
N LEU A 177 -6.73 -18.93 5.22
CA LEU A 177 -6.98 -17.76 4.39
C LEU A 177 -8.19 -17.98 3.45
N ALA A 178 -8.32 -19.17 2.86
CA ALA A 178 -9.47 -19.54 2.05
C ALA A 178 -10.77 -19.53 2.86
N SER A 179 -10.74 -20.07 4.08
CA SER A 179 -11.91 -20.06 4.97
C SER A 179 -12.29 -18.62 5.34
N TYR A 180 -11.30 -17.79 5.67
CA TYR A 180 -11.49 -16.39 6.00
C TYR A 180 -12.10 -15.59 4.84
N LEU A 181 -11.58 -15.79 3.62
CA LEU A 181 -12.03 -15.11 2.40
C LEU A 181 -13.23 -15.78 1.72
N SER A 182 -13.77 -16.89 2.26
CA SER A 182 -14.74 -17.75 1.57
C SER A 182 -16.06 -17.08 1.17
N GLY A 183 -16.38 -15.91 1.75
CA GLY A 183 -17.55 -15.10 1.40
C GLY A 183 -17.23 -13.84 0.59
N GLU A 184 -15.96 -13.56 0.35
CA GLU A 184 -15.50 -12.36 -0.33
C GLU A 184 -14.83 -12.75 -1.65
N GLN A 185 -15.14 -12.01 -2.71
CA GLN A 185 -14.38 -12.08 -3.97
C GLN A 185 -13.91 -10.69 -4.42
N VAL A 186 -14.33 -9.67 -3.68
CA VAL A 186 -14.05 -8.27 -3.92
C VAL A 186 -13.74 -7.63 -2.57
N ILE A 187 -12.58 -6.99 -2.47
CA ILE A 187 -12.21 -6.16 -1.33
C ILE A 187 -12.03 -4.74 -1.85
N GLY A 188 -12.81 -3.81 -1.30
CA GLY A 188 -12.87 -2.43 -1.80
C GLY A 188 -13.38 -2.37 -3.24
N GLN A 189 -12.49 -2.04 -4.18
CA GLN A 189 -12.80 -1.94 -5.61
C GLN A 189 -12.08 -2.99 -6.47
N SER A 190 -11.27 -3.87 -5.86
CA SER A 190 -10.52 -4.90 -6.58
C SER A 190 -11.12 -6.28 -6.34
N GLN A 191 -11.20 -7.07 -7.41
CA GLN A 191 -11.39 -8.50 -7.31
C GLN A 191 -10.10 -9.17 -6.85
N PHE A 192 -10.21 -10.32 -6.22
CA PHE A 192 -9.06 -11.17 -5.96
C PHE A 192 -9.32 -12.62 -6.35
N LEU A 193 -8.26 -13.31 -6.75
CA LEU A 193 -8.27 -14.72 -7.11
C LEU A 193 -7.36 -15.48 -6.16
N LEU A 194 -7.92 -16.41 -5.42
CA LEU A 194 -7.16 -17.23 -4.48
C LEU A 194 -6.56 -18.45 -5.19
N GLY A 195 -5.24 -18.59 -5.10
CA GLY A 195 -4.52 -19.75 -5.61
C GLY A 195 -4.81 -21.02 -4.80
N ALA A 196 -4.81 -22.18 -5.47
CA ALA A 196 -5.02 -23.47 -4.83
C ALA A 196 -3.94 -23.82 -3.77
N GLU A 197 -4.32 -24.65 -2.79
CA GLU A 197 -3.40 -25.23 -1.81
C GLU A 197 -2.28 -26.00 -2.53
N MET A 198 -1.06 -25.90 -2.01
CA MET A 198 0.06 -26.68 -2.48
C MET A 198 0.61 -27.57 -1.35
N GLY A 199 1.18 -28.73 -1.71
CA GLY A 199 1.79 -29.64 -0.75
C GLY A 199 3.08 -29.07 -0.14
N ALA A 200 3.48 -29.56 1.03
CA ALA A 200 4.58 -29.03 1.84
C ALA A 200 5.96 -28.92 1.13
N ALA A 201 6.19 -29.67 0.05
CA ALA A 201 7.45 -29.67 -0.71
C ALA A 201 7.59 -28.50 -1.70
N SER A 202 6.66 -27.55 -1.74
CA SER A 202 6.50 -26.62 -2.87
C SER A 202 6.25 -25.16 -2.46
N GLU A 203 6.70 -24.80 -1.26
CA GLU A 203 6.43 -23.51 -0.63
C GLU A 203 7.51 -22.47 -0.82
N GLU A 204 8.58 -22.85 -1.52
CA GLU A 204 9.62 -21.91 -1.90
C GLU A 204 9.10 -20.90 -2.93
N LEU A 205 9.59 -19.67 -2.87
CA LEU A 205 9.16 -18.56 -3.72
C LEU A 205 9.20 -18.93 -5.20
N GLY A 206 10.28 -19.57 -5.66
CA GLY A 206 10.42 -19.98 -7.06
C GLY A 206 9.42 -21.06 -7.48
N SER A 207 9.09 -21.99 -6.59
CA SER A 207 8.06 -23.02 -6.84
C SER A 207 6.65 -22.39 -6.91
N LEU A 208 6.35 -21.48 -5.99
CA LEU A 208 5.10 -20.75 -5.96
C LEU A 208 4.89 -19.90 -7.21
N LEU A 209 5.95 -19.23 -7.69
CA LEU A 209 5.92 -18.44 -8.92
C LEU A 209 5.67 -19.31 -10.16
N ARG A 210 6.36 -20.45 -10.29
CA ARG A 210 6.13 -21.40 -11.40
C ARG A 210 4.69 -21.87 -11.45
N HIS A 211 4.16 -22.34 -10.32
CA HIS A 211 2.77 -22.79 -10.25
C HIS A 211 1.79 -21.70 -10.66
N LEU A 212 2.04 -20.46 -10.26
CA LEU A 212 1.16 -19.33 -10.56
C LEU A 212 1.08 -19.04 -12.06
N VAL A 213 2.20 -19.13 -12.79
CA VAL A 213 2.20 -19.03 -14.27
C VAL A 213 1.48 -20.21 -14.92
N ASP A 214 1.72 -21.44 -14.44
CA ASP A 214 1.15 -22.65 -15.04
C ASP A 214 -0.38 -22.74 -14.85
N SER A 215 -0.91 -22.21 -13.74
CA SER A 215 -2.30 -22.47 -13.31
C SER A 215 -3.27 -21.32 -13.51
N GLN A 216 -2.82 -20.05 -13.44
CA GLN A 216 -3.75 -18.92 -13.26
C GLN A 216 -3.33 -17.62 -13.94
N ILE A 217 -2.06 -17.50 -14.36
CA ILE A 217 -1.50 -16.25 -14.90
C ILE A 217 -0.80 -16.54 -16.24
N SER A 218 -1.57 -16.63 -17.31
CA SER A 218 -1.05 -16.71 -18.69
C SER A 218 -0.96 -15.30 -19.31
N GLY A 219 0.15 -15.00 -19.99
CA GLY A 219 0.37 -13.71 -20.66
C GLY A 219 1.81 -13.20 -20.60
N GLN A 220 2.14 -12.23 -21.44
CA GLN A 220 3.50 -11.69 -21.61
C GLN A 220 3.82 -10.46 -20.74
N ASP A 221 2.84 -9.89 -20.04
CA ASP A 221 3.07 -8.65 -19.27
C ASP A 221 3.84 -8.91 -17.96
N ASP A 222 4.72 -8.01 -17.57
CA ASP A 222 5.47 -8.11 -16.31
C ASP A 222 4.55 -8.28 -15.09
N LEU A 223 5.00 -9.07 -14.11
CA LEU A 223 4.25 -9.33 -12.87
C LEU A 223 4.79 -8.45 -11.74
N LEU A 224 3.90 -7.74 -11.04
CA LEU A 224 4.20 -7.11 -9.76
C LEU A 224 3.90 -8.11 -8.64
N ILE A 225 4.89 -8.37 -7.79
CA ILE A 225 4.78 -9.30 -6.68
C ILE A 225 5.09 -8.56 -5.38
N LEU A 226 4.18 -8.64 -4.42
CA LEU A 226 4.31 -8.03 -3.10
C LEU A 226 4.16 -9.06 -1.96
N PRO A 227 4.87 -8.88 -0.84
CA PRO A 227 4.60 -9.63 0.39
C PRO A 227 3.25 -9.24 1.00
N GLY A 228 2.46 -10.21 1.49
CA GLY A 228 1.16 -9.97 2.12
C GLY A 228 1.23 -9.54 3.58
N ASP A 229 2.40 -9.66 4.21
CA ASP A 229 2.68 -9.30 5.60
C ASP A 229 3.31 -7.91 5.77
N GLN A 230 3.47 -7.19 4.68
CA GLN A 230 4.06 -5.86 4.66
C GLN A 230 3.03 -4.83 4.20
N LEU A 231 2.82 -3.82 5.03
CA LEU A 231 2.09 -2.62 4.63
C LEU A 231 3.09 -1.62 4.04
N ASN A 232 3.10 -1.55 2.71
CA ASN A 232 4.02 -0.73 1.95
C ASN A 232 3.39 0.61 1.54
N THR A 233 4.13 1.70 1.77
CA THR A 233 3.70 3.08 1.46
C THR A 233 4.41 3.67 0.26
N ALA A 234 5.26 2.89 -0.40
CA ALA A 234 6.00 3.28 -1.57
C ALA A 234 5.08 3.67 -2.73
N ASP A 235 5.59 4.56 -3.57
CA ASP A 235 4.99 4.87 -4.86
C ASP A 235 5.17 3.68 -5.81
N LEU A 236 4.15 2.82 -5.86
CA LEU A 236 4.14 1.65 -6.75
C LEU A 236 4.18 2.07 -8.22
N GLY A 237 3.60 3.22 -8.58
CA GLY A 237 3.65 3.72 -9.95
C GLY A 237 5.07 4.04 -10.39
N ALA A 238 5.80 4.77 -9.55
CA ALA A 238 7.21 5.08 -9.78
C ALA A 238 8.09 3.81 -9.84
N PHE A 239 7.80 2.80 -9.01
CA PHE A 239 8.50 1.52 -9.09
C PHE A 239 8.28 0.80 -10.44
N VAL A 240 7.05 0.76 -10.92
CA VAL A 240 6.73 0.13 -12.22
C VAL A 240 7.38 0.91 -13.38
N GLU A 241 7.41 2.23 -13.31
CA GLU A 241 8.14 3.07 -14.29
C GLU A 241 9.62 2.74 -14.32
N HIS A 242 10.25 2.68 -13.13
CA HIS A 242 11.65 2.31 -13.00
C HIS A 242 11.96 0.94 -13.60
N HIS A 243 11.10 -0.07 -13.40
CA HIS A 243 11.27 -1.38 -14.01
C HIS A 243 11.29 -1.33 -15.54
N LYS A 244 10.32 -0.61 -16.13
CA LYS A 244 10.21 -0.48 -17.59
C LYS A 244 11.38 0.30 -18.19
N ASP A 245 11.77 1.41 -17.57
CA ASP A 245 12.87 2.26 -18.03
C ASP A 245 14.22 1.56 -17.93
N SER A 246 14.43 0.83 -16.83
CA SER A 246 15.63 0.01 -16.66
C SER A 246 15.67 -1.17 -17.63
N ARG A 247 14.55 -1.58 -18.22
CA ARG A 247 14.41 -2.78 -19.05
C ARG A 247 14.98 -4.03 -18.37
N ALA A 248 14.90 -4.07 -17.04
CA ALA A 248 15.43 -5.16 -16.24
C ALA A 248 14.63 -6.44 -16.47
N ASP A 249 15.29 -7.57 -16.25
CA ASP A 249 14.67 -8.89 -16.18
C ASP A 249 13.93 -9.06 -14.83
N LEU A 250 14.50 -8.48 -13.78
CA LEU A 250 13.92 -8.36 -12.43
C LEU A 250 14.22 -6.96 -11.89
N SER A 251 13.23 -6.28 -11.31
CA SER A 251 13.47 -5.14 -10.43
C SER A 251 13.08 -5.48 -9.01
N VAL A 252 13.91 -5.10 -8.03
CA VAL A 252 13.60 -5.24 -6.60
C VAL A 252 13.33 -3.86 -6.03
N MET A 253 12.17 -3.70 -5.39
CA MET A 253 11.87 -2.54 -4.58
C MET A 253 12.37 -2.79 -3.17
N VAL A 254 13.16 -1.85 -2.67
CA VAL A 254 13.71 -1.88 -1.33
C VAL A 254 13.29 -0.64 -0.58
N THR A 255 12.92 -0.81 0.69
CA THR A 255 12.45 0.29 1.54
C THR A 255 13.29 0.31 2.82
N GLU A 256 13.59 1.52 3.28
CA GLU A 256 14.35 1.72 4.52
C GLU A 256 13.50 1.28 5.72
N GLU A 257 14.11 0.54 6.66
CA GLU A 257 13.42 0.16 7.88
C GLU A 257 13.20 1.40 8.75
N GLY A 258 11.93 1.78 8.93
CA GLY A 258 11.56 2.95 9.71
C GLY A 258 11.76 2.72 11.21
N THR A 259 12.98 2.79 11.71
CA THR A 259 13.20 3.00 13.15
C THR A 259 12.88 4.47 13.46
N ASN A 260 11.97 4.69 14.42
CA ASN A 260 11.62 6.05 14.85
C ASN A 260 12.86 6.74 15.45
N GLY A 261 13.55 7.56 14.65
CA GLY A 261 14.41 8.64 15.10
C GLY A 261 15.75 8.24 15.71
N ALA A 262 16.76 8.03 14.87
CA ALA A 262 18.06 8.72 14.89
C ALA A 262 18.89 8.16 13.73
N PRO A 263 19.43 8.99 12.82
CA PRO A 263 20.50 8.52 11.95
C PRO A 263 21.68 8.13 12.84
N SER A 264 21.97 6.84 12.97
CA SER A 264 23.26 6.43 13.51
C SER A 264 24.29 6.67 12.42
N ASP A 265 25.23 7.58 12.66
CA ASP A 265 26.40 7.87 11.83
C ASP A 265 27.39 6.67 11.71
N GLN A 266 26.92 5.43 11.90
CA GLN A 266 27.71 4.22 11.79
C GLN A 266 26.94 3.16 10.99
N ASP A 267 27.35 3.04 9.73
CA ASP A 267 27.44 1.83 8.91
C ASP A 267 26.16 1.03 8.60
N MET A 268 25.82 1.03 7.31
CA MET A 268 24.83 0.22 6.57
C MET A 268 23.38 0.70 6.64
N ASP A 269 22.92 1.37 5.57
CA ASP A 269 21.50 1.53 5.31
C ASP A 269 20.86 0.13 5.23
N LEU A 270 20.03 -0.21 6.21
CA LEU A 270 19.34 -1.48 6.31
C LEU A 270 18.09 -1.43 5.42
N TRP A 271 18.20 -2.02 4.22
CA TRP A 271 17.14 -2.05 3.24
C TRP A 271 16.40 -3.39 3.24
N GLU A 272 15.07 -3.34 3.36
CA GLU A 272 14.22 -4.53 3.25
C GLU A 272 13.57 -4.62 1.86
N PRO A 273 13.62 -5.80 1.20
CA PRO A 273 12.83 -6.06 0.01
C PRO A 273 11.34 -5.94 0.33
N SER A 274 10.63 -5.12 -0.45
CA SER A 274 9.21 -4.82 -0.24
C SER A 274 8.35 -5.03 -1.49
N GLY A 275 8.95 -5.58 -2.55
CA GLY A 275 8.28 -5.96 -3.77
C GLY A 275 9.26 -6.29 -4.88
N ILE A 276 8.81 -7.03 -5.89
CA ILE A 276 9.57 -7.25 -7.12
C ILE A 276 8.69 -7.07 -8.34
N MET A 277 9.31 -6.69 -9.45
CA MET A 277 8.76 -6.85 -10.78
C MET A 277 9.59 -7.85 -11.56
N ILE A 278 8.94 -8.82 -12.20
CA ILE A 278 9.60 -9.88 -12.96
C ILE A 278 8.93 -10.13 -14.30
N ARG A 279 9.75 -10.40 -15.31
CA ARG A 279 9.28 -10.88 -16.61
C ARG A 279 8.72 -12.30 -16.52
N PRO A 280 7.52 -12.59 -17.06
CA PRO A 280 6.93 -13.93 -16.99
C PRO A 280 7.80 -15.01 -17.61
N GLU A 281 8.57 -14.70 -18.66
CA GLU A 281 9.42 -15.68 -19.36
C GLU A 281 10.56 -16.22 -18.50
N LEU A 282 10.89 -15.55 -17.39
CA LEU A 282 11.93 -16.00 -16.47
C LEU A 282 11.40 -17.04 -15.47
N ILE A 283 10.09 -17.04 -15.23
CA ILE A 283 9.46 -17.85 -14.19
C ILE A 283 9.70 -19.35 -14.39
N PRO A 284 9.55 -19.93 -15.60
CA PRO A 284 9.87 -21.34 -15.85
C PRO A 284 11.32 -21.75 -15.52
N HIS A 285 12.23 -20.78 -15.44
CA HIS A 285 13.66 -21.00 -15.21
C HIS A 285 14.09 -20.73 -13.76
N LEU A 286 13.20 -20.27 -12.87
CA LEU A 286 13.51 -20.00 -11.47
C LEU A 286 13.76 -21.29 -10.70
N PRO A 287 14.67 -21.36 -9.73
CA PRO A 287 14.88 -22.59 -8.96
C PRO A 287 13.62 -22.95 -8.17
N THR A 288 13.36 -24.25 -8.02
CA THR A 288 12.25 -24.76 -7.18
C THR A 288 12.69 -25.11 -5.76
N ASP A 289 14.00 -25.08 -5.53
CA ASP A 289 14.72 -25.45 -4.32
C ASP A 289 15.78 -24.40 -3.95
N GLY A 290 15.92 -24.10 -2.65
CA GLY A 290 16.85 -23.10 -2.10
C GLY A 290 16.53 -21.63 -2.39
N CYS A 291 15.30 -21.26 -2.79
CA CYS A 291 14.92 -19.86 -3.02
C CYS A 291 13.63 -19.48 -2.27
N GLN A 292 13.80 -18.93 -1.08
CA GLN A 292 12.73 -18.65 -0.12
C GLN A 292 12.41 -17.15 0.01
N SER A 293 13.34 -16.26 -0.37
CA SER A 293 13.19 -14.81 -0.25
C SER A 293 13.33 -14.07 -1.58
N LEU A 294 12.77 -12.85 -1.63
CA LEU A 294 12.93 -11.93 -2.78
C LEU A 294 14.43 -11.62 -3.03
N SER A 295 15.21 -11.48 -1.96
CA SER A 295 16.67 -11.28 -2.01
C SER A 295 17.39 -12.46 -2.66
N GLU A 296 17.09 -13.69 -2.24
CA GLU A 296 17.68 -14.90 -2.83
C GLU A 296 17.36 -15.04 -4.32
N LEU A 297 16.12 -14.72 -4.71
CA LEU A 297 15.71 -14.71 -6.11
C LEU A 297 16.52 -13.70 -6.94
N ALA A 298 16.70 -12.48 -6.42
CA ALA A 298 17.51 -11.46 -7.05
C ALA A 298 18.97 -11.89 -7.20
N CYS A 299 19.57 -12.45 -6.15
CA CYS A 299 20.92 -13.01 -6.17
C CYS A 299 21.05 -14.15 -7.19
N PHE A 300 20.07 -15.06 -7.26
CA PHE A 300 20.05 -16.15 -8.23
C PHE A 300 20.06 -15.64 -9.67
N LEU A 301 19.16 -14.70 -10.01
CA LEU A 301 19.07 -14.15 -11.36
C LEU A 301 20.33 -13.36 -11.73
N ARG A 302 20.93 -12.62 -10.79
CA ARG A 302 22.21 -11.95 -10.99
C ARG A 302 23.34 -12.95 -11.29
N ARG A 303 23.44 -14.06 -10.55
CA ARG A 303 24.42 -15.15 -10.83
C ARG A 303 24.21 -15.77 -12.22
N LYS A 304 22.97 -15.80 -12.71
CA LYS A 304 22.63 -16.23 -14.08
C LYS A 304 22.84 -15.14 -15.14
N LYS A 305 23.50 -14.02 -14.80
CA LYS A 305 23.79 -12.88 -15.68
C LYS A 305 22.53 -12.22 -16.28
N ARG A 306 21.40 -12.30 -15.57
CA ARG A 306 20.18 -11.55 -15.90
C ARG A 306 20.30 -10.11 -15.40
N LYS A 307 19.57 -9.19 -16.04
CA LYS A 307 19.58 -7.77 -15.66
C LYS A 307 18.70 -7.56 -14.43
N VAL A 308 19.31 -7.34 -13.26
CA VAL A 308 18.60 -7.01 -12.02
C VAL A 308 18.74 -5.52 -11.73
N ALA A 309 17.63 -4.82 -11.54
CA ALA A 309 17.61 -3.43 -11.11
C ALA A 309 17.09 -3.31 -9.67
N VAL A 310 17.48 -2.23 -8.98
CA VAL A 310 17.07 -1.96 -7.61
C VAL A 310 16.46 -0.57 -7.55
N TYR A 311 15.24 -0.49 -7.03
CA TYR A 311 14.52 0.74 -6.80
C TYR A 311 14.46 1.03 -5.29
N ARG A 312 15.12 2.10 -4.87
CA ARG A 312 15.09 2.58 -3.48
C ARG A 312 13.84 3.42 -3.27
N ALA A 313 12.88 2.90 -2.50
CA ALA A 313 11.67 3.61 -2.16
C ALA A 313 11.94 4.57 -0.98
N GLY A 314 11.69 5.86 -1.18
CA GLY A 314 11.67 6.86 -0.11
C GLY A 314 10.35 6.79 0.68
N ALA A 315 10.13 5.66 1.35
CA ALA A 315 8.85 5.32 1.97
C ALA A 315 9.05 4.59 3.31
N ARG A 316 7.96 4.42 4.06
CA ARG A 316 7.95 3.62 5.28
C ARG A 316 7.47 2.21 4.95
N LEU A 317 8.17 1.21 5.48
CA LEU A 317 7.72 -0.18 5.48
C LEU A 317 7.25 -0.57 6.87
N LEU A 318 6.03 -1.07 6.97
CA LEU A 318 5.48 -1.63 8.20
C LEU A 318 5.31 -3.14 8.03
N HIS A 319 6.26 -3.90 8.58
CA HIS A 319 6.27 -5.37 8.49
C HIS A 319 5.62 -6.01 9.72
N VAL A 320 4.76 -7.00 9.53
CA VAL A 320 4.11 -7.76 10.62
C VAL A 320 4.66 -9.18 10.66
N ASN A 321 5.78 -9.37 11.37
CA ASN A 321 6.50 -10.66 11.46
C ASN A 321 6.71 -11.16 12.91
N SER A 322 6.45 -10.30 13.88
CA SER A 322 6.69 -10.52 15.32
C SER A 322 5.77 -9.65 16.16
N VAL A 323 5.61 -10.00 17.44
CA VAL A 323 4.84 -9.22 18.43
C VAL A 323 5.28 -7.75 18.43
N THR A 324 6.59 -7.51 18.41
CA THR A 324 7.12 -6.16 18.48
C THR A 324 6.92 -5.40 17.19
N SER A 325 7.11 -6.03 16.04
CA SER A 325 6.84 -5.40 14.75
C SER A 325 5.36 -5.03 14.62
N TYR A 326 4.45 -5.90 15.06
CA TYR A 326 3.01 -5.66 15.04
C TYR A 326 2.62 -4.50 15.96
N GLN A 327 3.19 -4.43 17.16
CA GLN A 327 3.03 -3.26 18.02
C GLN A 327 3.55 -2.00 17.33
N HIS A 328 4.73 -2.06 16.72
CA HIS A 328 5.31 -0.93 16.00
C HIS A 328 4.37 -0.47 14.89
N VAL A 329 3.81 -1.37 14.08
CA VAL A 329 2.80 -1.07 13.05
C VAL A 329 1.62 -0.31 13.65
N LEU A 330 0.98 -0.85 14.69
CA LEU A 330 -0.21 -0.25 15.29
C LEU A 330 0.08 1.12 15.92
N THR A 331 1.18 1.24 16.65
CA THR A 331 1.58 2.50 17.31
C THR A 331 2.05 3.56 16.31
N SER A 332 2.76 3.16 15.26
CA SER A 332 3.19 4.04 14.18
C SER A 332 2.00 4.61 13.42
N LEU A 333 1.01 3.78 13.06
CA LEU A 333 -0.19 4.25 12.37
C LEU A 333 -1.04 5.22 13.21
N MET A 334 -1.02 5.09 14.54
CA MET A 334 -1.73 6.01 15.44
C MET A 334 -0.99 7.33 15.67
N THR A 335 0.34 7.30 15.76
CA THR A 335 1.16 8.49 16.14
C THR A 335 1.67 9.27 14.93
N SER A 336 1.94 8.58 13.82
CA SER A 336 2.39 9.16 12.57
C SER A 336 1.61 8.51 11.43
N PRO A 337 0.38 9.00 11.18
CA PRO A 337 -0.50 8.45 10.16
C PRO A 337 0.20 8.39 8.80
N ILE A 338 -0.01 7.28 8.12
CA ILE A 338 0.46 7.06 6.77
C ILE A 338 -0.66 7.49 5.80
N ASP A 339 -0.30 8.17 4.72
CA ASP A 339 -1.25 8.55 3.67
C ASP A 339 -2.01 7.30 3.16
N GLY A 340 -3.34 7.36 3.24
CA GLY A 340 -4.22 6.26 2.79
C GLY A 340 -4.46 5.15 3.83
N VAL A 341 -3.72 5.11 4.95
CA VAL A 341 -3.90 4.08 5.99
C VAL A 341 -4.40 4.73 7.28
N LEU A 342 -5.72 4.88 7.39
CA LEU A 342 -6.39 5.41 8.58
C LEU A 342 -7.02 4.29 9.42
N PRO A 343 -7.16 4.45 10.75
CA PRO A 343 -7.93 3.53 11.56
C PRO A 343 -9.36 3.38 11.01
N PHE A 344 -9.85 2.15 10.93
CA PHE A 344 -11.17 1.86 10.37
C PHE A 344 -12.28 2.23 11.37
N GLY A 345 -13.24 3.03 10.93
CA GLY A 345 -14.33 3.52 11.78
C GLY A 345 -14.50 5.03 11.71
N THR A 346 -15.11 5.60 12.75
CA THR A 346 -15.40 7.05 12.82
C THR A 346 -14.40 7.74 13.74
N ALA A 347 -13.79 8.84 13.27
CA ALA A 347 -13.03 9.73 14.12
C ALA A 347 -13.99 10.50 15.05
N ALA A 348 -13.96 10.19 16.34
CA ALA A 348 -14.83 10.84 17.33
C ALA A 348 -14.25 12.19 17.76
N GLU A 349 -12.93 12.21 18.00
CA GLU A 349 -12.15 13.39 18.39
C GLU A 349 -10.75 13.28 17.77
N ALA A 350 -9.95 14.35 17.86
CA ALA A 350 -8.57 14.33 17.38
C ALA A 350 -7.77 13.22 18.07
N GLY A 351 -7.34 12.22 17.30
CA GLY A 351 -6.60 11.07 17.81
C GLY A 351 -7.46 10.00 18.49
N ILE A 352 -8.78 10.04 18.39
CA ILE A 352 -9.67 9.02 18.98
C ILE A 352 -10.61 8.45 17.90
N TRP A 353 -10.55 7.13 17.71
CA TRP A 353 -11.32 6.43 16.69
C TRP A 353 -12.21 5.35 17.30
N HIS A 354 -13.44 5.27 16.81
CA HIS A 354 -14.45 4.31 17.24
C HIS A 354 -14.90 3.42 16.08
N GLY A 355 -14.86 2.12 16.29
CA GLY A 355 -15.41 1.09 15.45
C GLY A 355 -16.93 1.02 15.55
N ALA A 356 -17.55 0.34 14.59
CA ALA A 356 -18.99 0.19 14.48
C ALA A 356 -19.57 -0.51 15.74
N GLY A 357 -20.64 0.05 16.29
CA GLY A 357 -21.33 -0.53 17.45
C GLY A 357 -20.56 -0.48 18.78
N SER A 358 -19.38 0.15 18.81
CA SER A 358 -18.65 0.39 20.06
C SER A 358 -19.46 1.25 21.04
N ARG A 359 -19.35 0.97 22.33
CA ARG A 359 -20.08 1.65 23.41
C ARG A 359 -19.10 2.29 24.38
N VAL A 360 -18.94 3.60 24.25
CA VAL A 360 -18.05 4.40 25.10
C VAL A 360 -18.87 5.33 25.99
N SER A 361 -18.69 5.23 27.30
CA SER A 361 -19.37 6.11 28.25
C SER A 361 -18.77 7.52 28.20
N ALA A 362 -19.61 8.55 28.19
CA ALA A 362 -19.20 9.95 28.35
C ALA A 362 -18.47 10.25 29.68
N ARG A 363 -18.47 9.31 30.63
CA ARG A 363 -17.73 9.40 31.90
C ARG A 363 -16.42 8.61 31.90
N ALA A 364 -16.03 8.01 30.77
CA ALA A 364 -14.68 7.50 30.57
C ALA A 364 -13.73 8.68 30.31
N LYS A 365 -12.47 8.57 30.74
CA LYS A 365 -11.43 9.56 30.45
C LYS A 365 -10.48 8.99 29.42
N ILE A 366 -10.48 9.55 28.22
CA ILE A 366 -9.68 9.08 27.10
C ILE A 366 -8.73 10.20 26.70
N THR A 367 -7.44 9.88 26.60
CA THR A 367 -6.40 10.79 26.12
C THR A 367 -5.72 10.12 24.94
N GLY A 368 -5.85 10.70 23.75
CA GLY A 368 -5.34 10.14 22.49
C GLY A 368 -3.81 9.98 22.43
N PRO A 369 -3.30 9.18 21.48
CA PRO A 369 -4.08 8.47 20.46
C PRO A 369 -4.71 7.17 20.97
N VAL A 370 -5.99 6.91 20.67
CA VAL A 370 -6.73 5.71 21.10
C VAL A 370 -7.62 5.17 19.98
N PHE A 371 -7.48 3.88 19.68
CA PHE A 371 -8.39 3.14 18.81
C PHE A 371 -9.29 2.22 19.63
N ILE A 372 -10.61 2.23 19.35
CA ILE A 372 -11.61 1.37 19.97
C ILE A 372 -12.34 0.61 18.88
N GLY A 373 -12.14 -0.70 18.81
CA GLY A 373 -12.66 -1.57 17.76
C GLY A 373 -14.17 -1.81 17.84
N ASP A 374 -14.67 -2.49 16.82
CA ASP A 374 -16.10 -2.78 16.64
C ASP A 374 -16.70 -3.51 17.85
N GLY A 375 -17.87 -3.05 18.31
CA GLY A 375 -18.58 -3.67 19.43
C GLY A 375 -17.89 -3.59 20.80
N ALA A 376 -16.72 -2.96 20.92
CA ALA A 376 -15.99 -2.87 22.19
C ALA A 376 -16.75 -2.00 23.22
N GLU A 377 -16.59 -2.34 24.50
CA GLU A 377 -17.30 -1.72 25.61
C GLU A 377 -16.35 -1.02 26.58
N VAL A 378 -16.51 0.30 26.70
CA VAL A 378 -15.74 1.17 27.60
C VAL A 378 -16.71 1.90 28.55
N PRO A 379 -16.99 1.35 29.74
CA PRO A 379 -17.94 1.92 30.69
C PRO A 379 -17.37 3.14 31.43
N ARG A 380 -18.19 3.73 32.30
CA ARG A 380 -17.79 4.85 33.17
C ARG A 380 -16.58 4.51 34.03
N ASN A 381 -15.81 5.54 34.42
CA ASN A 381 -14.65 5.42 35.31
C ASN A 381 -13.50 4.56 34.75
N VAL A 382 -13.46 4.34 33.43
CA VAL A 382 -12.28 3.82 32.74
C VAL A 382 -11.37 4.99 32.37
N ARG A 383 -10.06 4.75 32.40
CA ARG A 383 -9.04 5.69 31.92
C ARG A 383 -8.23 5.02 30.82
N LEU A 384 -8.21 5.61 29.63
CA LEU A 384 -7.37 5.20 28.50
C LEU A 384 -6.37 6.32 28.22
N ILE A 385 -5.07 6.00 28.21
CA ILE A 385 -4.01 6.98 27.96
C ILE A 385 -3.11 6.46 26.83
N GLY A 386 -3.24 7.08 25.66
CA GLY A 386 -2.63 6.65 24.42
C GLY A 386 -1.09 6.61 24.41
N PRO A 387 -0.48 5.87 23.46
CA PRO A 387 -1.14 5.05 22.44
C PRO A 387 -1.82 3.80 23.00
N VAL A 388 -3.12 3.62 22.73
CA VAL A 388 -3.89 2.43 23.15
C VAL A 388 -4.73 1.89 22.00
N VAL A 389 -4.69 0.57 21.79
CA VAL A 389 -5.55 -0.14 20.84
C VAL A 389 -6.43 -1.10 21.61
N ILE A 390 -7.74 -0.95 21.47
CA ILE A 390 -8.74 -1.87 21.99
C ILE A 390 -9.35 -2.60 20.78
N GLY A 391 -9.16 -3.91 20.69
CA GLY A 391 -9.68 -4.75 19.61
C GLY A 391 -11.20 -4.88 19.61
N ALA A 392 -11.74 -5.52 18.58
CA ALA A 392 -13.16 -5.75 18.45
C ALA A 392 -13.71 -6.62 19.59
N GLY A 393 -14.93 -6.34 20.05
CA GLY A 393 -15.62 -7.12 21.08
C GLY A 393 -15.03 -7.04 22.49
N VAL A 394 -13.94 -6.27 22.70
CA VAL A 394 -13.27 -6.19 23.99
C VAL A 394 -14.19 -5.56 25.04
N LYS A 395 -14.22 -6.17 26.23
CA LYS A 395 -14.98 -5.67 27.38
C LYS A 395 -14.03 -5.16 28.44
N ILE A 396 -14.03 -3.84 28.66
CA ILE A 396 -13.28 -3.20 29.73
C ILE A 396 -14.21 -3.01 30.93
N PRO A 397 -13.89 -3.51 32.12
CA PRO A 397 -14.69 -3.24 33.30
C PRO A 397 -14.46 -1.83 33.84
N SER A 398 -15.38 -1.33 34.68
CA SER A 398 -15.22 -0.03 35.34
C SER A 398 -13.97 -0.02 36.25
N ARG A 399 -13.40 1.17 36.46
CA ARG A 399 -12.19 1.41 37.31
C ARG A 399 -10.89 0.84 36.74
N THR A 400 -10.85 0.49 35.46
CA THR A 400 -9.63 0.03 34.77
C THR A 400 -8.83 1.21 34.22
N LEU A 401 -7.50 1.11 34.31
CA LEU A 401 -6.55 2.02 33.66
C LEU A 401 -5.75 1.23 32.62
N VAL A 402 -5.82 1.67 31.37
CA VAL A 402 -5.01 1.16 30.26
C VAL A 402 -4.15 2.29 29.72
N ARG A 403 -2.84 2.06 29.63
CA ARG A 403 -1.90 2.99 29.01
C ARG A 403 -0.87 2.28 28.14
N ASN A 404 -0.45 2.89 27.04
CA ASN A 404 0.62 2.36 26.17
C ASN A 404 0.45 0.86 25.81
N SER A 405 -0.78 0.40 25.52
CA SER A 405 -1.09 -1.03 25.47
C SER A 405 -2.01 -1.40 24.31
N ILE A 406 -1.90 -2.65 23.87
CA ILE A 406 -2.71 -3.24 22.80
C ILE A 406 -3.49 -4.41 23.39
N ILE A 407 -4.81 -4.32 23.34
CA ILE A 407 -5.72 -5.39 23.75
C ILE A 407 -6.31 -5.98 22.48
N LEU A 408 -6.01 -7.24 22.16
CA LEU A 408 -6.55 -7.86 20.96
C LEU A 408 -8.04 -8.20 21.11
N SER A 409 -8.67 -8.62 20.02
CA SER A 409 -10.12 -8.83 19.96
C SER A 409 -10.61 -9.90 20.94
N ASP A 410 -11.88 -9.79 21.31
CA ASP A 410 -12.65 -10.74 22.14
C ASP A 410 -12.05 -11.00 23.53
N GLN A 411 -11.28 -10.06 24.06
CA GLN A 411 -10.74 -10.14 25.42
C GLN A 411 -11.69 -9.49 26.43
N THR A 412 -11.74 -10.04 27.64
CA THR A 412 -12.37 -9.39 28.81
C THR A 412 -11.31 -9.12 29.85
N LEU A 413 -11.11 -7.84 30.20
CA LEU A 413 -10.15 -7.49 31.23
C LEU A 413 -10.73 -7.72 32.63
N GLU A 414 -9.85 -7.88 33.62
CA GLU A 414 -10.25 -8.00 35.02
C GLU A 414 -10.69 -6.65 35.62
N THR A 415 -11.60 -6.70 36.58
CA THR A 415 -12.13 -5.48 37.23
C THR A 415 -11.02 -4.78 38.02
N GLY A 416 -10.81 -3.49 37.73
CA GLY A 416 -9.75 -2.71 38.37
C GLY A 416 -8.35 -2.97 37.80
N ALA A 417 -8.25 -3.62 36.64
CA ALA A 417 -6.97 -3.90 36.00
C ALA A 417 -6.15 -2.62 35.75
N LEU A 418 -4.83 -2.75 35.90
CA LEU A 418 -3.83 -1.78 35.48
C LEU A 418 -3.01 -2.41 34.36
N VAL A 419 -3.24 -1.97 33.14
CA VAL A 419 -2.56 -2.49 31.95
C VAL A 419 -1.67 -1.41 31.38
N ASP A 420 -0.36 -1.65 31.40
CA ASP A 420 0.66 -0.68 31.03
C ASP A 420 1.79 -1.32 30.24
N GLY A 421 2.01 -0.85 29.02
CA GLY A 421 3.07 -1.39 28.17
C GLY A 421 2.85 -2.86 27.85
N LYS A 422 1.59 -3.29 27.63
CA LYS A 422 1.25 -4.70 27.39
C LYS A 422 0.57 -4.96 26.04
N LEU A 423 0.88 -6.12 25.47
CA LEU A 423 0.00 -6.79 24.51
C LEU A 423 -0.79 -7.89 25.23
N VAL A 424 -2.12 -7.88 25.09
CA VAL A 424 -3.03 -8.84 25.73
C VAL A 424 -3.72 -9.71 24.69
N LEU A 425 -3.58 -11.02 24.84
CA LEU A 425 -4.16 -12.05 23.97
C LEU A 425 -4.36 -13.37 24.74
N ASN A 426 -5.54 -13.99 24.64
CA ASN A 426 -5.85 -15.30 25.23
C ASN A 426 -5.48 -15.39 26.72
N ASP A 427 -5.90 -14.39 27.52
CA ASP A 427 -5.58 -14.24 28.95
C ASP A 427 -4.08 -14.08 29.29
N ARG A 428 -3.19 -13.98 28.28
CA ARG A 428 -1.76 -13.72 28.47
C ARG A 428 -1.48 -12.23 28.32
N GLN A 429 -0.54 -11.73 29.13
CA GLN A 429 -0.01 -10.38 29.03
C GLN A 429 1.49 -10.44 28.73
N LEU A 430 1.91 -9.80 27.64
CA LEU A 430 3.32 -9.68 27.26
C LEU A 430 3.80 -8.26 27.48
N SER A 431 4.95 -8.10 28.14
CA SER A 431 5.63 -6.80 28.19
C SER A 431 6.08 -6.41 26.78
N LEU A 432 5.78 -5.19 26.40
CA LEU A 432 6.22 -4.61 25.14
C LEU A 432 7.69 -4.16 25.29
N SER A 433 8.58 -4.66 24.42
CA SER A 433 10.00 -4.29 24.36
C SER A 433 10.33 -3.66 23.00
N ALA A 434 11.52 -3.06 22.85
CA ALA A 434 11.96 -2.47 21.57
C ALA A 434 12.05 -3.52 20.44
N PRO A 435 11.83 -3.14 19.16
CA PRO A 435 11.90 -4.07 18.02
C PRO A 435 13.25 -4.77 17.95
N ALA A 436 13.21 -6.07 17.67
CA ALA A 436 14.41 -6.85 17.35
C ALA A 436 14.81 -6.57 15.89
N ALA A 437 16.11 -6.59 15.60
CA ALA A 437 16.64 -6.36 14.25
C ALA A 437 16.12 -7.40 13.24
N PRO A 438 15.86 -7.02 11.99
CA PRO A 438 15.33 -7.93 10.97
C PRO A 438 16.34 -8.98 10.50
N ARG A 439 15.81 -10.07 9.93
CA ARG A 439 16.58 -11.29 9.60
C ARG A 439 17.08 -11.37 8.15
N HIS A 440 16.56 -10.54 7.25
CA HIS A 440 16.89 -10.58 5.82
C HIS A 440 17.14 -9.16 5.27
N LEU A 441 18.34 -8.66 5.54
CA LEU A 441 18.74 -7.31 5.16
C LEU A 441 19.57 -7.34 3.88
N LEU A 442 19.24 -6.45 2.94
CA LEU A 442 20.08 -6.15 1.79
C LEU A 442 20.93 -4.93 2.11
N THR A 443 22.23 -5.06 1.89
CA THR A 443 23.15 -3.92 1.97
C THR A 443 23.35 -3.39 0.55
N ILE A 444 23.19 -2.08 0.39
CA ILE A 444 23.24 -1.43 -0.91
C ILE A 444 24.19 -0.24 -0.80
N PRO A 445 25.43 -0.33 -1.32
CA PRO A 445 26.40 0.75 -1.23
C PRO A 445 25.88 2.03 -1.90
N HIS A 446 26.33 3.19 -1.41
CA HIS A 446 25.90 4.50 -1.95
C HIS A 446 26.22 4.67 -3.44
N GLU A 447 27.20 3.93 -3.97
CA GLU A 447 27.52 3.79 -5.39
C GLU A 447 27.12 2.37 -5.88
N ILE A 448 26.17 2.27 -6.82
CA ILE A 448 25.58 1.00 -7.33
C ILE A 448 26.66 0.16 -8.07
N PRO A 449 26.89 -1.15 -7.76
CA PRO A 449 25.94 -2.21 -8.15
C PRO A 449 25.78 -3.46 -7.26
N GLU A 450 26.28 -3.53 -6.03
CA GLU A 450 26.29 -4.82 -5.31
C GLU A 450 25.20 -4.91 -4.23
N LEU A 451 24.32 -5.90 -4.37
CA LEU A 451 23.47 -6.40 -3.29
C LEU A 451 24.26 -7.44 -2.51
N ASP A 452 24.63 -7.14 -1.27
CA ASP A 452 25.19 -8.12 -0.34
C ASP A 452 24.15 -8.49 0.73
N VAL A 453 23.92 -9.79 0.90
CA VAL A 453 22.98 -10.35 1.87
C VAL A 453 23.68 -10.50 3.22
N LEU A 454 23.12 -9.93 4.28
CA LEU A 454 23.57 -10.22 5.64
C LEU A 454 23.03 -11.61 6.04
N GLN A 455 23.92 -12.54 6.42
CA GLN A 455 23.52 -13.84 6.97
C GLN A 455 22.84 -13.65 8.33
N GLU A 456 21.81 -14.46 8.64
CA GLU A 456 21.11 -14.46 9.93
C GLU A 456 22.11 -14.55 11.11
N PRO A 457 21.89 -13.83 12.22
CA PRO A 457 22.65 -14.07 13.44
C PRO A 457 22.39 -15.51 13.88
N GLN A 458 23.44 -16.34 13.80
CA GLN A 458 23.41 -17.68 14.38
C GLN A 458 23.23 -17.53 15.89
N GLU A 459 22.01 -17.75 16.39
CA GLU A 459 21.80 -18.09 17.79
C GLU A 459 22.54 -19.39 18.07
N LYS A 460 23.73 -19.26 18.67
CA LYS A 460 24.44 -20.39 19.26
C LYS A 460 23.51 -21.02 20.30
N LEU A 461 23.00 -22.22 20.01
CA LEU A 461 22.61 -23.14 21.07
C LEU A 461 23.86 -23.41 21.93
N ALA A 462 23.78 -23.00 23.19
CA ALA A 462 24.60 -23.54 24.28
C ALA A 462 23.78 -24.60 25.01
#